data_AF-A0ABD0XSC6-F1
#
_entry.id   AF-A0ABD0XSC6-F1
#
_cell.length_a   1.000
_cell.length_b   1.000
_cell.length_c   1.000
_cell.angle_alpha   90.00
_cell.angle_beta   90.00
_cell.angle_gamma   90.00
#
_symmetry.space_group_name_H-M   'P 1'
#
loop_
_entity.id
_entity.type
_entity.pdbx_description
1 polymer ?
#
loop_
_entity_poly.entity_id
_entity_poly.type
_entity_poly.pdbx_seq_one_letter_code
_entity_poly.pdbx_strand_id
1 'polypeptide(L)'
;MSNKNKSSFTKEEELLLQDFSRNVSTKSSALFYGNAFIVSAIPIWLFWRIHMIDIYASLLSFIVVTFISTYMVALAYKNTKFVLKHKVAVKREEAVTREVSRKLSEDKKMSKKEKDERILWKKNEVADYEATTFSIFYNNALFLALVIFISFYVLKTFTPAVYPFYYKLYDSYIHIYIYIYIYIYIYIYNYIKGT
;
A
#
# COMPACT_ATOMS: atom_id res chain seq x y z
N MET A 1 33.86 11.35 29.02
CA MET A 1 33.11 11.37 27.74
C MET A 1 31.87 10.50 27.89
N SER A 2 30.74 11.02 27.42
CA SER A 2 29.35 10.65 27.77
C SER A 2 28.98 9.17 27.60
N ASN A 3 28.52 8.58 28.71
CA ASN A 3 27.77 7.33 28.74
C ASN A 3 26.36 7.60 28.15
N LYS A 4 26.11 7.16 26.91
CA LYS A 4 24.78 7.28 26.28
C LYS A 4 23.85 6.26 26.94
N ASN A 5 23.17 6.68 28.02
CA ASN A 5 22.02 5.97 28.54
C ASN A 5 20.97 5.88 27.42
N LYS A 6 20.75 4.69 26.90
CA LYS A 6 19.59 4.35 26.07
C LYS A 6 18.38 4.41 26.99
N SER A 7 17.81 5.60 27.19
CA SER A 7 16.58 5.78 27.96
C SER A 7 15.52 4.91 27.31
N SER A 8 15.10 3.85 28.02
CA SER A 8 13.95 3.05 27.62
C SER A 8 12.76 3.99 27.59
N PHE A 9 12.17 4.20 26.41
CA PHE A 9 10.97 5.01 26.27
C PHE A 9 9.86 4.41 27.13
N THR A 10 9.03 5.28 27.69
CA THR A 10 7.79 4.85 28.34
C THR A 10 6.84 4.27 27.30
N LYS A 11 5.92 3.38 27.71
CA LYS A 11 4.94 2.78 26.79
C LYS A 11 4.13 3.84 26.03
N GLU A 12 3.85 4.97 26.65
CA GLU A 12 3.13 6.09 26.05
C GLU A 12 3.97 6.76 24.94
N GLU A 13 5.26 6.99 25.19
CA GLU A 13 6.19 7.53 24.19
C GLU A 13 6.40 6.55 23.02
N GLU A 14 6.47 5.24 23.28
CA GLU A 14 6.56 4.23 22.23
C GLU A 14 5.30 4.20 21.35
N LEU A 15 4.11 4.33 21.94
CA LEU A 15 2.85 4.40 21.19
C LEU A 15 2.77 5.66 20.32
N LEU A 16 3.18 6.81 20.86
CA LEU A 16 3.27 8.05 20.09
C LEU A 16 4.29 7.93 18.95
N LEU A 17 5.46 7.38 19.22
CA LEU A 17 6.48 7.12 18.19
C LEU A 17 5.98 6.16 17.12
N GLN A 18 5.20 5.13 17.50
CA GLN A 18 4.58 4.21 16.56
C GLN A 18 3.50 4.88 15.69
N ASP A 19 2.80 5.87 16.22
CA ASP A 19 1.80 6.64 15.48
C ASP A 19 2.43 7.62 14.49
N PHE A 20 3.57 8.22 14.84
CA PHE A 20 4.32 9.10 13.93
C PHE A 20 5.28 8.37 12.98
N SER A 21 5.62 7.12 13.28
CA SER A 21 6.49 6.33 12.42
C SER A 21 5.76 5.87 11.16
N ARG A 22 6.42 6.03 10.02
CA ARG A 22 5.98 5.44 8.75
C ARG A 22 6.25 3.93 8.67
N ASN A 23 6.94 3.38 9.67
CA ASN A 23 7.21 1.95 9.71
C ASN A 23 5.93 1.19 10.00
N VAL A 24 5.67 0.21 9.15
CA VAL A 24 4.49 -0.65 9.26
C VAL A 24 4.85 -1.89 10.06
N SER A 25 3.90 -2.43 10.82
CA SER A 25 4.08 -3.67 11.57
C SER A 25 4.50 -4.82 10.64
N THR A 26 5.29 -5.78 11.11
CA THR A 26 5.73 -6.94 10.30
C THR A 26 4.55 -7.68 9.68
N LYS A 27 3.43 -7.80 10.42
CA LYS A 27 2.17 -8.37 9.94
C LYS A 27 1.61 -7.60 8.75
N SER A 28 1.48 -6.28 8.86
CA SER A 28 0.97 -5.45 7.77
C SER A 28 1.93 -5.35 6.59
N SER A 29 3.26 -5.38 6.83
CA SER A 29 4.26 -5.45 5.77
C SER A 29 4.12 -6.75 4.95
N ALA A 30 3.96 -7.90 5.61
CA ALA A 30 3.75 -9.17 4.93
C ALA A 30 2.47 -9.15 4.07
N LEU A 31 1.37 -8.61 4.61
CA LEU A 31 0.12 -8.42 3.86
C LEU A 31 0.30 -7.49 2.65
N PHE A 32 1.09 -6.43 2.78
CA PHE A 32 1.39 -5.51 1.70
C PHE A 32 2.20 -6.15 0.59
N TYR A 33 3.32 -6.80 0.89
CA TYR A 33 4.14 -7.43 -0.14
C TYR A 33 3.41 -8.60 -0.81
N GLY A 34 2.64 -9.40 -0.06
CA GLY A 34 1.84 -10.49 -0.62
C GLY A 34 0.78 -9.98 -1.62
N ASN A 35 -0.01 -8.97 -1.23
CA ASN A 35 -1.00 -8.37 -2.15
C ASN A 35 -0.33 -7.63 -3.31
N ALA A 36 0.76 -6.92 -3.07
CA ALA A 36 1.48 -6.18 -4.10
C ALA A 36 2.03 -7.13 -5.18
N PHE A 37 2.51 -8.31 -4.79
CA PHE A 37 3.01 -9.32 -5.72
C PHE A 37 1.91 -9.85 -6.63
N ILE A 38 0.76 -10.24 -6.06
CA ILE A 38 -0.39 -10.75 -6.82
C ILE A 38 -0.87 -9.70 -7.82
N VAL A 39 -1.07 -8.46 -7.36
CA VAL A 39 -1.55 -7.35 -8.21
C VAL A 39 -0.55 -7.03 -9.33
N SER A 40 0.75 -7.13 -9.07
CA SER A 40 1.79 -6.88 -10.06
C SER A 40 1.94 -8.02 -11.09
N ALA A 41 1.63 -9.26 -10.70
CA ALA A 41 1.74 -10.41 -11.59
C ALA A 41 0.58 -10.50 -12.60
N ILE A 42 -0.63 -10.05 -12.24
CA ILE A 42 -1.83 -10.16 -13.10
C ILE A 42 -1.66 -9.46 -14.47
N PRO A 43 -1.19 -8.20 -14.55
CA PRO A 43 -1.00 -7.53 -15.84
C PRO A 43 0.05 -8.22 -16.72
N ILE A 44 1.11 -8.75 -16.11
CA ILE A 44 2.19 -9.47 -16.82
C ILE A 44 1.66 -10.80 -17.38
N TRP A 45 0.86 -11.51 -16.59
CA TRP A 45 0.21 -12.74 -17.03
C TRP A 45 -0.75 -12.47 -18.20
N LEU A 46 -1.59 -11.44 -18.11
CA LEU A 46 -2.49 -11.04 -19.21
C LEU A 46 -1.70 -10.67 -20.47
N PHE A 47 -0.61 -9.90 -20.33
CA PHE A 47 0.22 -9.47 -21.45
C PHE A 47 0.84 -10.66 -22.20
N TRP A 48 1.47 -11.58 -21.46
CA TRP A 48 2.03 -12.79 -22.05
C TRP A 48 0.96 -13.62 -22.77
N ARG A 49 -0.22 -13.80 -22.15
CA ARG A 49 -1.31 -14.59 -22.71
C ARG A 49 -1.96 -13.98 -23.95
N ILE A 50 -2.02 -12.65 -24.06
CA ILE A 50 -2.62 -11.97 -25.22
C ILE A 50 -1.63 -11.93 -26.39
N HIS A 51 -0.36 -11.64 -26.13
CA HIS A 51 0.65 -11.44 -27.17
C HIS A 51 1.37 -12.72 -27.62
N MET A 52 1.09 -13.88 -26.99
CA MET A 52 1.68 -15.18 -27.33
C MET A 52 3.23 -15.12 -27.38
N ILE A 53 3.84 -14.38 -26.46
CA ILE A 53 5.29 -14.18 -26.38
C ILE A 53 5.96 -15.46 -25.87
N ASP A 54 7.14 -15.79 -26.41
CA ASP A 54 7.98 -16.85 -25.86
C ASP A 54 8.49 -16.46 -24.47
N ILE A 55 8.11 -17.27 -23.48
CA ILE A 55 8.46 -17.08 -22.07
C ILE A 55 9.97 -17.14 -21.89
N TYR A 56 10.65 -18.09 -22.52
CA TYR A 56 12.06 -18.35 -22.25
C TYR A 56 12.94 -17.19 -22.68
N ALA A 57 12.59 -16.53 -23.78
CA ALA A 57 13.29 -15.35 -24.27
C ALA A 57 13.10 -14.09 -23.39
N SER A 58 11.93 -13.95 -22.73
CA SER A 58 11.56 -12.71 -22.01
C SER A 58 11.48 -12.87 -20.49
N LEU A 59 11.80 -14.06 -19.96
CA LEU A 59 11.62 -14.43 -18.55
C LEU A 59 12.32 -13.45 -17.60
N LEU A 60 13.56 -13.07 -17.92
CA LEU A 60 14.35 -12.17 -17.07
C LEU A 60 13.68 -10.79 -16.95
N SER A 61 13.18 -10.25 -18.06
CA SER A 61 12.47 -8.96 -18.06
C SER A 61 11.18 -9.03 -17.25
N PHE A 62 10.40 -10.11 -17.39
CA PHE A 62 9.18 -10.29 -16.60
C PHE A 62 9.46 -10.39 -15.10
N ILE A 63 10.52 -11.09 -14.71
CA ILE A 63 10.95 -11.19 -13.31
C ILE A 63 11.31 -9.81 -12.77
N VAL A 64 12.19 -9.08 -13.47
CA VAL A 64 12.66 -7.75 -13.05
C VAL A 64 11.49 -6.78 -12.90
N VAL A 65 10.61 -6.71 -13.90
CA VAL A 65 9.43 -5.82 -13.88
C VAL A 65 8.47 -6.19 -12.76
N THR A 66 8.24 -7.49 -12.50
CA THR A 66 7.36 -7.95 -11.42
C THR A 66 7.89 -7.49 -10.06
N PHE A 67 9.19 -7.67 -9.80
CA PHE A 67 9.79 -7.30 -8.52
C PHE A 67 9.81 -5.78 -8.30
N ILE A 68 10.17 -5.00 -9.33
CA ILE A 68 10.13 -3.54 -9.26
C ILE A 68 8.71 -3.06 -8.98
N SER A 69 7.72 -3.58 -9.72
CA SER A 69 6.31 -3.23 -9.55
C SER A 69 5.79 -3.61 -8.16
N THR A 70 6.17 -4.79 -7.66
CA THR A 70 5.81 -5.27 -6.32
C THR A 70 6.37 -4.34 -5.23
N TYR A 71 7.65 -3.95 -5.35
CA TYR A 71 8.29 -3.04 -4.40
C TYR A 71 7.59 -1.68 -4.39
N MET A 72 7.29 -1.15 -5.58
CA MET A 72 6.56 0.10 -5.74
C MET A 72 5.17 -0.04 -5.11
N VAL A 73 4.31 -0.95 -5.56
CA VAL A 73 2.94 -1.10 -5.00
C VAL A 73 2.94 -1.25 -3.47
N ALA A 74 3.88 -2.03 -2.91
CA ALA A 74 4.04 -2.16 -1.46
C ALA A 74 4.38 -0.83 -0.76
N LEU A 75 5.21 0.03 -1.38
CA LEU A 75 5.53 1.36 -0.87
C LEU A 75 4.29 2.29 -0.93
N ALA A 76 3.47 2.21 -1.98
CA ALA A 76 2.21 2.97 -2.05
C ALA A 76 1.22 2.57 -0.96
N TYR A 77 1.08 1.28 -0.66
CA TYR A 77 0.27 0.81 0.46
C TYR A 77 0.75 1.36 1.80
N LYS A 78 2.08 1.38 2.03
CA LYS A 78 2.68 1.94 3.25
C LYS A 78 2.37 3.43 3.40
N ASN A 79 2.56 4.21 2.34
CA ASN A 79 2.28 5.65 2.36
C ASN A 79 0.79 5.95 2.60
N THR A 80 -0.09 5.22 1.92
CA THR A 80 -1.54 5.42 2.06
C THR A 80 -2.01 5.01 3.45
N LYS A 81 -1.49 3.90 4.00
CA LYS A 81 -1.77 3.48 5.39
C LYS A 81 -1.37 4.56 6.38
N PHE A 82 -0.20 5.16 6.23
CA PHE A 82 0.28 6.22 7.14
C PHE A 82 -0.72 7.39 7.20
N VAL A 83 -1.19 7.87 6.05
CA VAL A 83 -2.17 8.96 5.98
C VAL A 83 -3.55 8.54 6.53
N LEU A 84 -3.98 7.31 6.27
CA LEU A 84 -5.28 6.81 6.68
C LEU A 84 -5.36 6.47 8.16
N LYS A 85 -4.28 5.98 8.77
CA LYS A 85 -4.27 5.52 10.17
C LYS A 85 -4.78 6.61 11.11
N HIS A 86 -4.27 7.83 10.97
CA HIS A 86 -4.73 8.97 11.77
C HIS A 86 -6.22 9.30 11.53
N LYS A 87 -6.64 9.35 10.25
CA LYS A 87 -8.04 9.65 9.88
C LYS A 87 -9.02 8.60 10.41
N VAL A 88 -8.65 7.32 10.35
CA VAL A 88 -9.45 6.20 10.86
C VAL A 88 -9.50 6.21 12.38
N ALA A 89 -8.38 6.47 13.06
CA ALA A 89 -8.33 6.55 14.51
C ALA A 89 -9.30 7.59 15.07
N VAL A 90 -9.39 8.78 14.45
CA VAL A 90 -10.35 9.84 14.83
C VAL A 90 -11.80 9.39 14.59
N LYS A 91 -12.10 8.77 13.44
CA LYS A 91 -13.47 8.33 13.12
C LYS A 91 -13.97 7.14 13.94
N ARG A 92 -13.08 6.25 14.37
CA ARG A 92 -13.42 5.02 15.12
C ARG A 92 -13.37 5.18 16.63
N GLU A 93 -12.81 6.27 17.12
CA GLU A 93 -12.65 6.57 18.55
C GLU A 93 -13.94 6.36 19.34
N GLU A 94 -15.02 7.04 18.97
CA GLU A 94 -16.27 6.99 19.72
C GLU A 94 -16.95 5.61 19.70
N ALA A 95 -16.81 4.89 18.59
CA ALA A 95 -17.41 3.56 18.42
C ALA A 95 -16.65 2.51 19.24
N VAL A 96 -15.31 2.54 19.17
CA VAL A 96 -14.45 1.62 19.92
C VAL A 96 -14.57 1.87 21.41
N THR A 97 -14.58 3.13 21.86
CA THR A 97 -14.76 3.49 23.28
C THR A 97 -16.10 2.97 23.81
N ARG A 98 -17.19 3.12 23.05
CA ARG A 98 -18.52 2.58 23.44
C ARG A 98 -18.51 1.06 23.51
N GLU A 99 -17.94 0.37 22.53
CA GLU A 99 -17.90 -1.09 22.50
C GLU A 99 -17.08 -1.68 23.65
N VAL A 100 -15.89 -1.13 23.87
CA VAL A 100 -14.96 -1.59 24.90
C VAL A 100 -15.49 -1.22 26.29
N SER A 101 -16.06 -0.04 26.47
CA SER A 101 -16.71 0.35 27.74
C SER A 101 -17.85 -0.61 28.10
N ARG A 102 -18.68 -1.01 27.13
CA ARG A 102 -19.76 -2.00 27.34
C ARG A 102 -19.21 -3.38 27.76
N LYS A 103 -18.13 -3.85 27.14
CA LYS A 103 -17.49 -5.13 27.51
C LYS A 103 -16.84 -5.05 28.90
N LEU A 104 -16.25 -3.91 29.25
CA LEU A 104 -15.57 -3.71 30.53
C LEU A 104 -16.51 -3.29 31.68
N SER A 105 -17.77 -2.96 31.40
CA SER A 105 -18.78 -2.72 32.45
C SER A 105 -19.28 -4.01 33.10
N GLU A 106 -19.11 -5.15 32.44
CA GLU A 106 -19.44 -6.47 33.00
C GLU A 106 -18.38 -6.93 34.02
N ASP A 107 -17.12 -6.49 33.87
CA ASP A 107 -16.03 -6.76 34.79
C ASP A 107 -15.92 -5.70 35.90
N LYS A 108 -16.59 -5.97 37.04
CA LYS A 108 -16.61 -5.09 38.22
C LYS A 108 -15.25 -4.94 38.95
N LYS A 109 -14.26 -5.77 38.63
CA LYS A 109 -12.95 -5.84 39.34
C LYS A 109 -11.85 -4.95 38.76
N MET A 110 -12.13 -4.26 37.66
CA MET A 110 -11.11 -3.56 36.90
C MET A 110 -10.96 -2.08 37.32
N SER A 111 -9.70 -1.66 37.53
CA SER A 111 -9.34 -0.26 37.81
C SER A 111 -9.60 0.65 36.60
N LYS A 112 -9.98 1.91 36.85
CA LYS A 112 -10.24 2.93 35.80
C LYS A 112 -9.05 3.08 34.85
N LYS A 113 -7.83 3.05 35.38
CA LYS A 113 -6.59 3.14 34.58
C LYS A 113 -6.41 1.96 33.62
N GLU A 114 -6.78 0.76 34.05
CA GLU A 114 -6.70 -0.44 33.21
C GLU A 114 -7.77 -0.44 32.11
N LYS A 115 -8.95 0.14 32.38
CA LYS A 115 -9.99 0.36 31.35
C LYS A 115 -9.47 1.25 30.24
N ASP A 116 -8.89 2.39 30.60
CA ASP A 116 -8.40 3.38 29.64
C ASP A 116 -7.25 2.81 28.78
N GLU A 117 -6.34 2.03 29.38
CA GLU A 117 -5.25 1.36 28.64
C GLU A 117 -5.77 0.33 27.63
N ARG A 118 -6.82 -0.45 27.98
CA ARG A 118 -7.43 -1.41 27.05
C ARG A 118 -8.18 -0.72 25.91
N ILE A 119 -8.86 0.38 26.19
CA ILE A 119 -9.52 1.19 25.16
C ILE A 119 -8.48 1.72 24.17
N LEU A 120 -7.36 2.27 24.68
CA LEU A 120 -6.27 2.77 23.86
C LEU A 120 -5.65 1.67 22.99
N TRP A 121 -5.38 0.50 23.57
CA TRP A 121 -4.86 -0.64 22.83
C TRP A 121 -5.82 -1.09 21.72
N LYS A 122 -7.12 -1.18 22.03
CA LYS A 122 -8.12 -1.60 21.05
C LYS A 122 -8.31 -0.57 19.93
N LYS A 123 -8.26 0.73 20.26
CA LYS A 123 -8.31 1.83 19.29
C LYS A 123 -7.15 1.71 18.29
N ASN A 124 -5.93 1.50 18.79
CA ASN A 124 -4.76 1.34 17.93
C ASN A 124 -4.81 0.06 17.08
N GLU A 125 -5.28 -1.05 17.62
CA GLU A 125 -5.44 -2.30 16.86
C GLU A 125 -6.46 -2.14 15.72
N VAL A 126 -7.64 -1.60 16.00
CA VAL A 126 -8.70 -1.39 15.00
C VAL A 126 -8.25 -0.40 13.94
N ALA A 127 -7.61 0.71 14.35
CA ALA A 127 -7.08 1.69 13.41
C ALA A 127 -5.99 1.09 12.50
N ASP A 128 -5.08 0.27 13.02
CA ASP A 128 -4.05 -0.37 12.20
C ASP A 128 -4.64 -1.37 11.20
N TYR A 129 -5.62 -2.17 11.63
CA TYR A 129 -6.28 -3.17 10.78
C TYR A 129 -7.10 -2.53 9.65
N GLU A 130 -7.96 -1.57 9.99
CA GLU A 130 -8.81 -0.87 9.02
C GLU A 130 -7.96 -0.05 8.05
N ALA A 131 -6.94 0.67 8.53
CA ALA A 131 -6.05 1.43 7.65
C ALA A 131 -5.24 0.54 6.70
N THR A 132 -4.81 -0.65 7.16
CA THR A 132 -4.12 -1.64 6.33
C THR A 132 -5.03 -2.18 5.23
N THR A 133 -6.26 -2.56 5.58
CA THR A 133 -7.23 -3.11 4.61
C THR A 133 -7.65 -2.04 3.60
N PHE A 134 -7.94 -0.83 4.07
CA PHE A 134 -8.36 0.27 3.22
C PHE A 134 -7.23 0.73 2.30
N SER A 135 -5.97 0.75 2.76
CA SER A 135 -4.84 1.13 1.91
C SER A 135 -4.65 0.16 0.75
N ILE A 136 -4.79 -1.15 0.99
CA ILE A 136 -4.73 -2.17 -0.07
C ILE A 136 -5.88 -1.96 -1.06
N PHE A 137 -7.12 -1.90 -0.55
CA PHE A 137 -8.31 -1.77 -1.40
C PHE A 137 -8.28 -0.51 -2.26
N TYR A 138 -8.02 0.66 -1.64
CA TYR A 138 -8.05 1.94 -2.34
C TYR A 138 -6.99 2.03 -3.44
N ASN A 139 -5.76 1.59 -3.16
CA ASN A 139 -4.70 1.59 -4.17
C ASN A 139 -4.99 0.62 -5.31
N ASN A 140 -5.55 -0.56 -5.02
CA ASN A 140 -5.90 -1.54 -6.06
C ASN A 140 -7.06 -1.07 -6.93
N ALA A 141 -8.11 -0.50 -6.32
CA ALA A 141 -9.25 0.04 -7.04
C ALA A 141 -8.81 1.21 -7.95
N LEU A 142 -7.97 2.12 -7.42
CA LEU A 142 -7.43 3.23 -8.18
C LEU A 142 -6.55 2.74 -9.34
N PHE A 143 -5.67 1.77 -9.10
CA PHE A 143 -4.84 1.16 -10.14
C PHE A 143 -5.70 0.57 -11.26
N LEU A 144 -6.69 -0.24 -10.94
CA LEU A 144 -7.58 -0.85 -11.93
C LEU A 144 -8.35 0.22 -12.72
N ALA A 145 -8.90 1.22 -12.04
CA ALA A 145 -9.63 2.31 -12.68
C ALA A 145 -8.74 3.10 -13.65
N LEU A 146 -7.52 3.43 -13.24
CA LEU A 146 -6.55 4.14 -14.09
C LEU A 146 -6.11 3.30 -15.27
N VAL A 147 -5.82 2.01 -15.08
CA VAL A 147 -5.45 1.10 -16.17
C VAL A 147 -6.57 1.03 -17.20
N ILE A 148 -7.81 0.79 -16.79
CA ILE A 148 -8.96 0.75 -17.71
C ILE A 148 -9.11 2.09 -18.43
N PHE A 149 -9.08 3.21 -17.69
CA PHE A 149 -9.25 4.54 -18.28
C PHE A 149 -8.15 4.86 -19.30
N ILE A 150 -6.88 4.63 -18.96
CA ILE A 150 -5.76 4.89 -19.86
C ILE A 150 -5.80 3.96 -21.08
N SER A 151 -6.09 2.67 -20.90
CA SER A 151 -6.19 1.70 -21.99
C SER A 151 -7.26 2.07 -23.02
N PHE A 152 -8.47 2.44 -22.57
CA PHE A 152 -9.57 2.68 -23.49
C PHE A 152 -9.64 4.11 -24.04
N TYR A 153 -9.21 5.12 -23.28
CA TYR A 153 -9.40 6.52 -23.63
C TYR A 153 -8.12 7.24 -24.06
N VAL A 154 -6.97 6.89 -23.49
CA VAL A 154 -5.70 7.56 -23.80
C VAL A 154 -4.95 6.81 -24.90
N LEU A 155 -4.76 5.51 -24.72
CA LEU A 155 -3.92 4.69 -25.61
C LEU A 155 -4.59 4.33 -26.94
N LYS A 156 -5.93 4.39 -27.01
CA LYS A 156 -6.70 4.19 -28.25
C LYS A 156 -6.25 5.11 -29.40
N THR A 157 -5.71 6.28 -29.06
CA THR A 157 -5.32 7.32 -30.03
C THR A 157 -3.88 7.13 -30.56
N PHE A 158 -3.08 6.25 -29.95
CA PHE A 158 -1.70 6.00 -30.39
C PHE A 158 -1.69 4.97 -31.53
N THR A 159 -1.77 5.46 -32.76
CA THR A 159 -1.70 4.65 -33.99
C THR A 159 -0.24 4.19 -34.25
N PRO A 160 0.02 2.99 -34.81
CA PRO A 160 1.37 2.50 -35.11
C PRO A 160 2.18 3.33 -36.13
N ALA A 161 1.55 4.31 -36.79
CA ALA A 161 2.15 5.11 -37.86
C ALA A 161 3.16 6.17 -37.38
N VAL A 162 3.26 6.42 -36.08
CA VAL A 162 4.12 7.49 -35.52
C VAL A 162 5.60 7.07 -35.41
N TYR A 163 5.95 5.83 -35.76
CA TYR A 163 7.28 5.34 -35.44
C TYR A 163 7.99 4.53 -36.53
N PRO A 164 8.73 5.20 -37.43
CA PRO A 164 9.49 4.51 -38.46
C PRO A 164 10.84 3.91 -37.99
N PHE A 165 11.14 3.94 -36.68
CA PHE A 165 12.34 3.32 -36.09
C PHE A 165 12.01 2.18 -35.11
N TYR A 166 10.73 1.81 -34.95
CA TYR A 166 10.23 0.93 -33.89
C TYR A 166 10.41 -0.57 -34.15
N TYR A 167 10.79 -0.96 -35.35
CA TYR A 167 10.85 -2.37 -35.74
C TYR A 167 12.11 -3.11 -35.27
N LYS A 168 13.08 -2.40 -34.66
CA LYS A 168 14.30 -3.01 -34.11
C LYS A 168 14.24 -3.30 -32.61
N LEU A 169 13.19 -2.87 -31.91
CA LEU A 169 13.05 -3.03 -30.48
C LEU A 169 11.76 -3.81 -30.19
N TYR A 170 11.91 -5.12 -30.01
CA TYR A 170 11.00 -5.98 -29.23
C TYR A 170 10.67 -5.40 -27.82
N ASP A 171 11.31 -4.29 -27.46
CA ASP A 171 11.28 -3.48 -26.24
C ASP A 171 10.08 -2.49 -26.10
N SER A 172 9.35 -2.15 -27.18
CA SER A 172 8.36 -1.05 -27.10
C SER A 172 7.12 -1.33 -26.24
N TYR A 173 6.65 -2.58 -26.18
CA TYR A 173 5.45 -2.92 -25.40
C TYR A 173 5.72 -3.05 -23.89
N ILE A 174 6.91 -3.54 -23.54
CA ILE A 174 7.43 -3.55 -22.17
C ILE A 174 7.67 -2.10 -21.69
N HIS A 175 8.22 -1.24 -22.54
CA HIS A 175 8.41 0.17 -22.21
C HIS A 175 7.10 0.93 -22.00
N ILE A 176 6.05 0.69 -22.79
CA ILE A 176 4.73 1.30 -22.58
C ILE A 176 4.10 0.82 -21.26
N TYR A 177 4.18 -0.46 -20.94
CA TYR A 177 3.67 -0.98 -19.66
C TYR A 177 4.47 -0.48 -18.46
N ILE A 178 5.79 -0.41 -18.56
CA ILE A 178 6.69 0.19 -17.56
C ILE A 178 6.38 1.68 -17.41
N TYR A 179 6.17 2.42 -18.50
CA TYR A 179 5.81 3.84 -18.48
C TYR A 179 4.45 4.04 -17.81
N ILE A 180 3.44 3.22 -18.11
CA ILE A 180 2.11 3.33 -17.49
C ILE A 180 2.19 3.01 -15.99
N TYR A 181 2.94 1.96 -15.61
CA TYR A 181 3.16 1.64 -14.19
C TYR A 181 3.91 2.76 -13.46
N ILE A 182 5.00 3.27 -14.04
CA ILE A 182 5.80 4.37 -13.46
C ILE A 182 4.99 5.66 -13.40
N TYR A 183 4.21 6.00 -14.42
CA TYR A 183 3.44 7.24 -14.49
C TYR A 183 2.25 7.24 -13.52
N ILE A 184 1.51 6.12 -13.42
CA ILE A 184 0.46 5.92 -12.40
C ILE A 184 1.08 6.02 -11.00
N TYR A 185 2.27 5.44 -10.82
CA TYR A 185 2.93 5.39 -9.53
C TYR A 185 3.52 6.74 -9.09
N ILE A 186 4.09 7.52 -10.02
CA ILE A 186 4.52 8.92 -9.79
C ILE A 186 3.32 9.81 -9.47
N TYR A 187 2.17 9.60 -10.13
CA TYR A 187 0.97 10.36 -9.88
C TYR A 187 0.39 10.09 -8.48
N ILE A 188 0.33 8.81 -8.07
CA ILE A 188 -0.09 8.41 -6.71
C ILE A 188 0.90 8.94 -5.66
N TYR A 189 2.21 8.85 -5.90
CA TYR A 189 3.24 9.36 -5.00
C TYR A 189 3.16 10.89 -4.83
N ASN A 190 2.94 11.64 -5.91
CA ASN A 190 2.88 13.10 -5.88
C ASN A 190 1.56 13.64 -5.32
N TYR A 191 0.42 12.98 -5.60
CA TYR A 191 -0.88 13.38 -5.04
C TYR A 191 -0.89 13.28 -3.50
N ILE A 192 -0.16 12.31 -2.94
CA ILE A 192 -0.05 12.10 -1.48
C ILE A 192 0.94 13.07 -0.82
N LYS A 193 1.91 13.63 -1.57
CA LYS A 193 2.90 14.57 -1.04
C LYS A 193 2.39 16.03 -1.03
N GLY A 194 1.33 16.31 -1.80
CA GLY A 194 0.70 17.64 -1.93
C GLY A 194 -0.51 17.90 -1.02
N THR A 195 -0.85 16.96 -0.15
CA THR A 195 -1.90 17.09 0.89
C THR A 195 -1.33 16.81 2.26
#